data_AF-E2A4Y3-F1
#
_entry.id   AF-E2A4Y3-F1
#
_cell.length_a   1.000
_cell.length_b   1.000
_cell.length_c   1.000
_cell.angle_alpha   90.00
_cell.angle_beta   90.00
_cell.angle_gamma   90.00
#
_symmetry.space_group_name_H-M   'P 1'
#
loop_
_entity.id
_entity.type
_entity.pdbx_description
1 polymer ?
#
loop_
_entity_poly.entity_id
_entity_poly.type
_entity_poly.pdbx_seq_one_letter_code
_entity_poly.pdbx_strand_id
1 'polypeptide(L)'
;MYNPGEFPLSDKTVGQTLGEAVATWPEQTCIVSIHQNIRLTFSDLLRRVDAFAAGLKKLGMKKGDRLGIWGPNDLEWFITSLSASRAGLIVVAINPAYQQNELVYSLQKVGVKAIVSPDVFKVQNYPKMLLTAKEVCPTLEHIIIYSSNHIT
;
A
#
# COMPACT_ATOMS: atom_id res chain seq x y z
N MET A 1 34.55 2.47 1.47
CA MET A 1 34.78 1.22 0.72
C MET A 1 33.67 1.13 -0.32
N TYR A 2 33.98 1.39 -1.59
CA TYR A 2 33.00 1.25 -2.68
C TYR A 2 32.97 -0.23 -3.04
N ASN A 3 31.81 -0.88 -2.85
CA ASN A 3 31.62 -2.28 -3.20
C ASN A 3 30.62 -2.34 -4.37
N PRO A 4 31.07 -2.04 -5.61
CA PRO A 4 30.20 -2.15 -6.77
C PRO A 4 29.85 -3.63 -6.93
N GLY A 5 28.58 -3.99 -6.77
CA GLY A 5 28.11 -5.37 -6.89
C GLY A 5 28.41 -5.99 -8.26
N GLU A 6 28.35 -7.31 -8.34
CA GLU A 6 28.71 -8.08 -9.55
C GLU A 6 27.68 -7.98 -10.69
N PHE A 7 26.47 -7.49 -10.38
CA PHE A 7 25.36 -7.44 -11.32
C PHE A 7 25.12 -6.01 -11.83
N PRO A 8 24.74 -5.84 -13.11
CA PRO A 8 24.35 -4.54 -13.64
C PRO A 8 23.12 -4.01 -12.91
N LEU A 9 22.98 -2.68 -12.87
CA LEU A 9 21.75 -2.05 -12.41
C LEU A 9 20.57 -2.50 -13.27
N SER A 10 19.49 -2.88 -12.60
CA SER A 10 18.24 -3.29 -13.25
C SER A 10 17.30 -2.08 -13.36
N ASP A 11 16.66 -1.94 -14.52
CA ASP A 11 15.58 -0.97 -14.78
C ASP A 11 14.19 -1.54 -14.46
N LYS A 12 14.10 -2.80 -14.04
CA LYS A 12 12.85 -3.46 -13.69
C LYS A 12 12.16 -2.77 -12.52
N THR A 13 10.88 -2.50 -12.70
CA THR A 13 10.00 -2.03 -11.63
C THR A 13 9.70 -3.15 -10.64
N VAL A 14 9.37 -2.79 -9.40
CA VAL A 14 8.91 -3.75 -8.37
C VAL A 14 7.75 -4.62 -8.86
N GLY A 15 6.83 -4.04 -9.64
CA GLY A 15 5.70 -4.77 -10.21
C GLY A 15 6.11 -5.84 -11.23
N GLN A 16 7.17 -5.60 -12.02
CA GLN A 16 7.75 -6.59 -12.95
C GLN A 16 8.48 -7.69 -12.20
N THR A 17 9.30 -7.32 -11.20
CA THR A 17 10.00 -8.29 -10.35
C THR A 17 9.04 -9.26 -9.66
N LEU A 18 7.89 -8.77 -9.18
CA LEU A 18 6.83 -9.64 -8.64
C LEU A 18 6.28 -10.60 -9.69
N GLY A 19 6.04 -10.12 -10.93
CA GLY A 19 5.55 -10.98 -12.01
C GLY A 19 6.53 -12.11 -12.36
N GLU A 20 7.83 -11.80 -12.41
CA GLU A 20 8.89 -12.79 -12.64
C GLU A 20 9.00 -13.82 -11.51
N ALA A 21 8.93 -13.36 -10.26
CA ALA A 21 8.95 -14.25 -9.10
C ALA A 21 7.77 -15.22 -9.11
N VAL A 22 6.57 -14.75 -9.46
CA VAL A 22 5.36 -15.59 -9.56
C VAL A 22 5.48 -16.59 -10.71
N ALA A 23 6.02 -16.19 -11.86
CA ALA A 23 6.24 -17.11 -12.98
C ALA A 23 7.26 -18.21 -12.64
N THR A 24 8.21 -17.92 -11.75
CA THR A 24 9.29 -18.85 -11.36
C THR A 24 8.88 -19.77 -10.21
N TRP A 25 8.18 -19.23 -9.19
CA TRP A 25 7.85 -19.96 -7.96
C TRP A 25 6.38 -19.80 -7.53
N PRO A 26 5.40 -20.14 -8.38
CA PRO A 26 4.00 -19.80 -8.16
C PRO A 26 3.46 -20.32 -6.81
N GLU A 27 3.77 -21.56 -6.47
CA GLU A 27 3.25 -22.25 -5.27
C GLU A 27 4.16 -22.08 -4.04
N GLN A 28 5.31 -21.41 -4.16
CA GLN A 28 6.20 -21.19 -3.02
C GLN A 28 5.59 -20.14 -2.08
N THR A 29 5.59 -20.44 -0.78
CA THR A 29 5.17 -19.46 0.24
C THR A 29 6.12 -18.26 0.22
N CYS A 30 5.55 -17.05 0.07
CA CYS A 30 6.30 -15.79 0.01
C CYS A 30 5.99 -14.86 1.20
N ILE A 31 4.79 -14.95 1.78
CA ILE A 31 4.39 -14.16 2.95
C ILE A 31 3.93 -15.10 4.07
N VAL A 32 4.40 -14.82 5.28
CA VAL A 32 3.93 -15.44 6.52
C VAL A 32 3.64 -14.32 7.53
N SER A 33 2.37 -13.98 7.71
CA SER A 33 1.92 -13.05 8.76
C SER A 33 1.47 -13.87 9.97
N ILE A 34 2.34 -13.95 10.98
CA ILE A 34 2.10 -14.76 12.18
C ILE A 34 0.91 -14.22 12.97
N HIS A 35 0.87 -12.90 13.20
CA HIS A 35 -0.15 -12.26 14.02
C HIS A 35 -1.54 -12.25 13.36
N GLN A 36 -1.62 -12.29 12.02
CA GLN A 36 -2.88 -12.44 11.28
C GLN A 36 -3.21 -13.91 10.99
N ASN A 37 -2.30 -14.85 11.31
CA ASN A 37 -2.40 -16.26 10.95
C ASN A 37 -2.62 -16.49 9.43
N ILE A 38 -1.87 -15.76 8.59
CA ILE A 38 -1.97 -15.84 7.13
C ILE A 38 -0.66 -16.35 6.53
N ARG A 39 -0.77 -17.24 5.55
CA ARG A 39 0.32 -17.66 4.66
C ARG A 39 -0.14 -17.51 3.22
N LEU A 40 0.69 -16.91 2.38
CA LEU A 40 0.40 -16.75 0.94
C LEU A 40 1.53 -17.31 0.10
N THR A 41 1.15 -18.01 -0.97
CA THR A 41 2.03 -18.31 -2.08
C THR A 41 2.27 -17.07 -2.94
N PHE A 42 3.24 -17.10 -3.86
CA PHE A 42 3.41 -16.02 -4.84
C PHE A 42 2.16 -15.83 -5.70
N SER A 43 1.53 -16.92 -6.17
CA SER A 43 0.28 -16.88 -6.93
C SER A 43 -0.86 -16.19 -6.16
N ASP A 44 -1.01 -16.50 -4.87
CA ASP A 44 -2.02 -15.87 -4.03
C ASP A 44 -1.75 -14.39 -3.81
N LEU A 45 -0.49 -14.03 -3.55
CA LEU A 45 -0.09 -12.63 -3.41
C LEU A 45 -0.42 -11.85 -4.69
N LEU A 46 -0.04 -12.36 -5.86
CA LEU A 46 -0.28 -11.68 -7.13
C LEU A 46 -1.77 -11.46 -7.36
N ARG A 47 -2.62 -12.46 -7.09
CA ARG A 47 -4.08 -12.34 -7.25
C ARG A 47 -4.65 -11.19 -6.43
N ARG A 48 -4.23 -11.05 -5.18
CA ARG A 48 -4.68 -9.98 -4.28
C ARG A 48 -4.16 -8.61 -4.73
N VAL A 49 -2.89 -8.56 -5.14
CA VAL A 49 -2.25 -7.33 -5.63
C VAL A 49 -2.91 -6.85 -6.93
N ASP A 50 -3.17 -7.74 -7.88
CA ASP A 50 -3.82 -7.39 -9.15
C ASP A 50 -5.27 -6.94 -8.95
N ALA A 51 -6.01 -7.61 -8.06
CA ALA A 51 -7.38 -7.20 -7.71
C ALA A 51 -7.41 -5.79 -7.12
N PHE A 52 -6.52 -5.49 -6.17
CA PHE A 52 -6.49 -4.17 -5.54
C PHE A 52 -5.98 -3.09 -6.50
N ALA A 53 -4.96 -3.38 -7.31
CA ALA A 53 -4.49 -2.48 -8.37
C ALA A 53 -5.59 -2.15 -9.40
N ALA A 54 -6.41 -3.14 -9.78
CA ALA A 54 -7.55 -2.94 -10.65
C ALA A 54 -8.63 -2.06 -9.99
N GLY A 55 -8.90 -2.26 -8.70
CA GLY A 55 -9.80 -1.41 -7.90
C GLY A 55 -9.34 0.05 -7.87
N LEU A 56 -8.05 0.29 -7.63
CA LEU A 56 -7.47 1.64 -7.65
C LEU A 56 -7.63 2.32 -9.02
N LYS A 57 -7.41 1.58 -10.11
CA LYS A 57 -7.67 2.08 -11.47
C LYS A 57 -9.14 2.42 -11.69
N LYS A 58 -10.05 1.58 -11.20
CA LYS A 58 -11.51 1.82 -11.29
C LYS A 58 -11.94 3.06 -10.49
N LEU A 59 -11.25 3.37 -9.39
CA LEU A 59 -11.44 4.61 -8.64
C LEU A 59 -10.90 5.86 -9.38
N GLY A 60 -10.23 5.71 -10.52
CA GLY A 60 -9.71 6.82 -11.31
C GLY A 60 -8.29 7.22 -10.94
N MET A 61 -7.56 6.40 -10.18
CA MET A 61 -6.14 6.58 -9.95
C MET A 61 -5.35 6.37 -11.25
N LYS A 62 -4.40 7.26 -11.52
CA LYS A 62 -3.57 7.26 -12.73
C LYS A 62 -2.09 7.13 -12.37
N LYS A 63 -1.28 6.69 -13.34
CA LYS A 63 0.19 6.64 -13.19
C LYS A 63 0.72 7.99 -12.67
N GLY A 64 1.53 7.95 -11.62
CA GLY A 64 2.08 9.13 -10.95
C GLY A 64 1.21 9.72 -9.84
N ASP A 65 -0.05 9.30 -9.69
CA ASP A 65 -0.87 9.65 -8.52
C ASP A 65 -0.27 9.04 -7.25
N ARG A 66 -0.46 9.71 -6.11
CA ARG A 66 0.11 9.34 -4.82
C ARG A 66 -0.91 8.62 -3.95
N LEU A 67 -0.58 7.38 -3.57
CA LEU A 67 -1.37 6.54 -2.67
C LEU A 67 -0.73 6.52 -1.29
N GLY A 68 -1.40 7.12 -0.31
CA GLY A 68 -1.04 7.06 1.09
C GLY A 68 -1.35 5.69 1.68
N ILE A 69 -0.44 5.18 2.51
CA ILE A 69 -0.69 4.01 3.36
C ILE A 69 -0.47 4.47 4.80
N TRP A 70 -1.54 4.49 5.59
CA TRP A 70 -1.50 4.89 6.99
C TRP A 70 -2.04 3.76 7.84
N GLY A 71 -1.14 2.89 8.28
CA GLY A 71 -1.47 1.65 8.98
C GLY A 71 -0.22 0.91 9.48
N PRO A 72 -0.40 -0.18 10.25
CA PRO A 72 0.71 -1.00 10.74
C PRO A 72 1.38 -1.79 9.61
N ASN A 73 2.48 -2.46 9.93
CA ASN A 73 3.16 -3.41 9.02
C ASN A 73 2.40 -4.75 8.98
N ASP A 74 1.17 -4.73 8.48
CA ASP A 74 0.32 -5.89 8.23
C ASP A 74 0.39 -6.35 6.77
N LEU A 75 -0.38 -7.39 6.44
CA LEU A 75 -0.48 -7.90 5.08
C LEU A 75 -1.03 -6.84 4.11
N GLU A 76 -2.00 -6.05 4.54
CA GLU A 76 -2.69 -5.03 3.75
C GLU A 76 -1.73 -3.91 3.35
N TRP A 77 -0.82 -3.52 4.24
CA TRP A 77 0.27 -2.59 3.93
C TRP A 77 1.15 -3.12 2.78
N PHE A 78 1.49 -4.42 2.83
CA PHE A 78 2.33 -5.05 1.81
C PHE A 78 1.59 -5.17 0.46
N ILE A 79 0.35 -5.64 0.47
CA ILE A 79 -0.52 -5.71 -0.71
C ILE A 79 -0.68 -4.33 -1.33
N THR A 80 -0.97 -3.30 -0.52
CA THR A 80 -1.16 -1.93 -0.99
C THR A 80 0.09 -1.40 -1.68
N SER A 81 1.26 -1.59 -1.07
CA SER A 81 2.54 -1.14 -1.62
C SER A 81 2.86 -1.77 -2.98
N LEU A 82 2.64 -3.08 -3.11
CA LEU A 82 2.83 -3.79 -4.38
C LEU A 82 1.77 -3.40 -5.42
N SER A 83 0.53 -3.18 -4.98
CA SER A 83 -0.58 -2.82 -5.88
C SER A 83 -0.38 -1.44 -6.48
N ALA A 84 0.06 -0.49 -5.66
CA ALA A 84 0.48 0.83 -6.12
C ALA A 84 1.61 0.73 -7.15
N SER A 85 2.65 -0.05 -6.85
CA SER A 85 3.78 -0.27 -7.77
C SER A 85 3.32 -0.87 -9.10
N ARG A 86 2.41 -1.85 -9.08
CA ARG A 86 1.83 -2.47 -10.29
C ARG A 86 0.90 -1.53 -11.06
N ALA A 87 0.20 -0.63 -10.38
CA ALA A 87 -0.65 0.38 -11.00
C ALA A 87 0.14 1.62 -11.49
N GLY A 88 1.45 1.70 -11.23
CA GLY A 88 2.27 2.86 -11.58
C GLY A 88 2.04 4.07 -10.67
N LEU A 89 1.51 3.84 -9.46
CA LEU A 89 1.28 4.85 -8.44
C LEU A 89 2.52 5.05 -7.57
N ILE A 90 2.60 6.21 -6.93
CA ILE A 90 3.65 6.53 -5.96
C ILE A 90 3.16 6.16 -4.57
N VAL A 91 3.86 5.23 -3.91
CA VAL A 91 3.56 4.85 -2.52
C VAL A 91 4.03 5.94 -1.57
N VAL A 92 3.16 6.36 -0.66
CA VAL A 92 3.46 7.29 0.42
C VAL A 92 3.22 6.58 1.75
N ALA A 93 4.28 6.04 2.34
CA ALA A 93 4.19 5.39 3.65
C ALA A 93 4.11 6.45 4.76
N ILE A 94 3.01 6.45 5.52
CA ILE A 94 2.74 7.41 6.59
C ILE A 94 2.87 6.68 7.92
N ASN A 95 3.58 7.30 8.87
CA ASN A 95 3.77 6.71 10.20
C ASN A 95 2.42 6.51 10.90
N PRO A 96 2.06 5.28 11.33
CA PRO A 96 0.78 5.00 11.99
C PRO A 96 0.60 5.70 13.35
N ALA A 97 1.67 6.28 13.92
CA ALA A 97 1.61 7.04 15.16
C ALA A 97 1.24 8.53 14.98
N TYR A 98 1.25 9.05 13.74
CA TYR A 98 0.92 10.45 13.47
C TYR A 98 -0.48 10.80 13.98
N GLN A 99 -0.58 11.92 14.68
CA GLN A 99 -1.84 12.49 15.11
C GLN A 99 -2.39 13.41 14.00
N GLN A 100 -3.53 14.04 14.26
CA GLN A 100 -4.28 14.79 13.25
C GLN A 100 -3.41 15.82 12.50
N ASN A 101 -2.56 16.55 13.23
CA ASN A 101 -1.75 17.63 12.65
C ASN A 101 -0.63 17.09 11.76
N GLU A 102 0.11 16.06 12.20
CA GLU A 102 1.18 15.46 11.38
C GLU A 102 0.61 14.73 10.16
N LEU A 103 -0.56 14.10 10.31
CA LEU A 103 -1.29 13.47 9.21
C LEU A 103 -1.67 14.50 8.14
N VAL A 104 -2.37 15.57 8.52
CA VAL A 104 -2.79 16.64 7.59
C VAL A 104 -1.59 17.27 6.90
N TYR A 105 -0.54 17.60 7.66
CA TYR A 105 0.68 18.16 7.10
C TYR A 105 1.28 17.23 6.03
N SER A 106 1.38 15.93 6.32
CA SER A 106 1.95 14.94 5.39
C SER A 106 1.10 14.80 4.13
N LEU A 107 -0.22 14.71 4.27
CA LEU A 107 -1.16 14.58 3.16
C LEU A 107 -1.08 15.79 2.21
N GLN A 108 -1.06 17.00 2.76
CA GLN A 108 -0.96 18.24 1.99
C GLN A 108 0.41 18.41 1.35
N LYS A 109 1.48 18.20 2.11
CA LYS A 109 2.86 18.39 1.64
C LYS A 109 3.18 17.49 0.45
N VAL A 110 2.67 16.26 0.49
CA VAL A 110 2.91 15.25 -0.54
C VAL A 110 1.82 15.31 -1.62
N GLY A 111 0.64 15.87 -1.35
CA GLY A 111 -0.47 15.92 -2.29
C GLY A 111 -1.06 14.53 -2.55
N VAL A 112 -1.34 13.80 -1.47
CA VAL A 112 -1.92 12.44 -1.51
C VAL A 112 -3.33 12.50 -2.11
N LYS A 113 -3.62 11.60 -3.05
CA LYS A 113 -4.92 11.53 -3.75
C LYS A 113 -5.87 10.50 -3.15
N ALA A 114 -5.33 9.35 -2.78
CA ALA A 114 -6.06 8.29 -2.09
C ALA A 114 -5.26 7.81 -0.89
N ILE A 115 -5.93 7.38 0.17
CA ILE A 115 -5.28 6.82 1.37
C ILE A 115 -5.94 5.50 1.78
N VAL A 116 -5.09 4.52 2.12
CA VAL A 116 -5.48 3.20 2.61
C VAL A 116 -5.13 3.09 4.08
N SER A 117 -6.05 2.56 4.89
CA SER A 117 -5.91 2.56 6.34
C SER A 117 -6.80 1.52 7.03
N PRO A 118 -6.45 0.97 8.21
CA PRO A 118 -7.36 0.13 8.97
C PRO A 118 -8.52 0.96 9.56
N ASP A 119 -9.57 0.29 10.01
CA ASP A 119 -10.67 0.91 10.76
C ASP A 119 -10.22 1.37 12.16
N VAL A 120 -9.39 0.57 12.82
CA VAL A 120 -8.84 0.85 14.15
C VAL A 120 -7.39 0.43 14.23
N PHE A 121 -6.56 1.27 14.84
CA PHE A 121 -5.23 0.83 15.31
C PHE A 121 -4.93 1.43 16.68
N LYS A 122 -4.72 0.54 17.66
CA LYS A 122 -4.63 0.87 19.10
C LYS A 122 -5.89 1.63 19.56
N VAL A 123 -5.71 2.86 20.04
CA VAL A 123 -6.78 3.75 20.54
C VAL A 123 -7.28 4.73 19.47
N GLN A 124 -6.68 4.73 18.28
CA GLN A 124 -6.98 5.72 17.25
C GLN A 124 -8.10 5.25 16.33
N ASN A 125 -9.05 6.16 16.08
CA ASN A 125 -10.10 6.00 15.08
C ASN A 125 -9.65 6.66 13.78
N TYR A 126 -9.02 5.86 12.93
CA TYR A 126 -8.44 6.31 11.66
C TYR A 126 -9.50 6.88 10.70
N PRO A 127 -10.69 6.25 10.51
CA PRO A 127 -11.75 6.82 9.69
C PRO A 127 -12.15 8.23 10.11
N LYS A 128 -12.35 8.47 11.42
CA LYS A 128 -12.70 9.80 11.94
C LYS A 128 -11.61 10.83 11.60
N MET A 129 -10.35 10.50 11.85
CA MET A 129 -9.22 11.39 11.59
C MET A 129 -9.06 11.70 10.09
N LEU A 130 -9.28 10.70 9.23
CA LEU A 130 -9.23 10.85 7.78
C LEU A 130 -10.38 11.69 7.23
N LEU A 131 -11.58 11.55 7.79
CA LEU A 131 -12.73 12.41 7.43
C LEU A 131 -12.43 13.86 7.79
N THR A 132 -11.91 14.13 8.99
CA THR A 132 -11.46 15.49 9.37
C THR A 132 -10.32 15.99 8.49
N ALA A 133 -9.36 15.13 8.13
CA ALA A 133 -8.27 15.54 7.24
C ALA A 133 -8.77 15.89 5.84
N LYS A 134 -9.79 15.18 5.34
CA LYS A 134 -10.39 15.41 4.02
C LYS A 134 -11.04 16.78 3.89
N GLU A 135 -11.55 17.35 4.98
CA GLU A 135 -12.11 18.71 4.98
C GLU A 135 -11.06 19.79 4.64
N VAL A 136 -9.78 19.52 4.93
CA VAL A 136 -8.68 20.48 4.75
C VAL A 136 -7.62 20.04 3.72
N CYS A 137 -7.72 18.82 3.19
CA CYS A 137 -6.79 18.27 2.19
C CYS A 137 -7.48 18.17 0.82
N PRO A 138 -7.42 19.21 -0.03
CA PRO A 138 -8.20 19.27 -1.28
C PRO A 138 -7.78 18.19 -2.30
N THR A 139 -6.57 17.65 -2.19
CA THR A 139 -6.12 16.55 -3.05
C THR A 139 -6.69 15.20 -2.64
N LEU A 140 -7.17 15.03 -1.40
CA LEU A 140 -7.60 13.74 -0.87
C LEU A 140 -9.00 13.36 -1.36
N GLU A 141 -9.05 12.69 -2.50
CA GLU A 141 -10.29 12.28 -3.17
C GLU A 141 -10.88 10.98 -2.60
N HIS A 142 -10.03 10.01 -2.21
CA HIS A 142 -10.48 8.68 -1.78
C HIS A 142 -9.93 8.28 -0.41
N ILE A 143 -10.80 7.72 0.43
CA ILE A 143 -10.44 7.05 1.68
C ILE A 143 -10.85 5.59 1.53
N ILE A 144 -9.90 4.68 1.71
CA ILE A 144 -10.08 3.24 1.58
C ILE A 144 -9.78 2.63 2.95
N ILE A 145 -10.80 2.04 3.57
CA ILE A 145 -10.68 1.42 4.90
C ILE A 145 -10.71 -0.10 4.76
N TYR A 146 -9.82 -0.79 5.46
CA TYR A 146 -9.87 -2.24 5.66
C TYR A 146 -10.12 -2.56 7.13
N SER A 147 -10.70 -3.73 7.41
CA SER A 147 -10.88 -4.20 8.78
C SER A 147 -10.46 -5.66 8.87
N SER A 148 -10.16 -6.13 10.08
CA SER A 148 -9.83 -7.54 10.33
C SER A 148 -10.98 -8.51 9.97
N ASN A 149 -12.20 -8.00 9.76
CA ASN A 149 -13.37 -8.78 9.32
C ASN A 149 -13.59 -8.77 7.80
N HIS A 150 -12.77 -8.04 7.02
CA HIS A 150 -12.85 -7.99 5.56
C HIS A 150 -11.45 -7.92 4.95
N ILE A 151 -11.06 -8.97 4.22
CA ILE A 151 -9.89 -8.93 3.35
C ILE A 151 -10.30 -9.44 1.95
N THR A 152 -10.04 -8.56 0.98
CA THR A 152 -10.13 -8.64 -0.50
C THR A 152 -11.49 -8.55 -1.15
#